data_AF-A0A846NH68-F1
#
_entry.id   AF-A0A846NH68-F1
#
_cell.length_a   1.000
_cell.length_b   1.000
_cell.length_c   1.000
_cell.angle_alpha   90.00
_cell.angle_beta   90.00
_cell.angle_gamma   90.00
#
_symmetry.space_group_name_H-M   'P 1'
#
loop_
_entity.id
_entity.type
_entity.pdbx_description
1 polymer ?
#
loop_
_entity_poly.entity_id
_entity_poly.type
_entity_poly.pdbx_seq_one_letter_code
_entity_poly.pdbx_strand_id
1 'polypeptide(L)' 'MGSVKDVSIIIPAYENQPGLGDFVFSDWFSIFDWGKMPNYIVNKGRSLAVMAAYNFEKLEDMNIRTHYISLT' A
#
# COMPACT_ATOMS: atom_id res chain seq x y z
N MET A 1 -5.16 -6.86 9.02
CA MET A 1 -4.83 -7.45 7.71
C MET A 1 -5.87 -6.94 6.73
N GLY A 2 -5.49 -6.02 5.84
CA GLY A 2 -6.44 -5.28 5.00
C GLY A 2 -6.91 -6.11 3.80
N SER A 3 -7.99 -5.67 3.15
CA SER A 3 -8.61 -6.39 2.01
C SER A 3 -7.66 -6.59 0.80
N VAL A 4 -6.75 -5.63 0.56
CA VAL A 4 -5.89 -5.60 -0.64
C VAL A 4 -4.42 -5.29 -0.36
N LYS A 5 -4.07 -5.03 0.90
CA LYS A 5 -2.73 -4.66 1.35
C LYS A 5 -2.43 -5.30 2.69
N ASP A 6 -1.26 -5.90 2.77
CA ASP A 6 -0.65 -6.32 4.02
C ASP A 6 0.41 -5.31 4.44
N VAL A 7 0.63 -5.19 5.75
CA VAL A 7 1.64 -4.29 6.32
C VAL A 7 2.65 -5.12 7.07
N SER A 8 3.91 -5.07 6.64
CA SER A 8 5.04 -5.64 7.37
C SER A 8 5.69 -4.53 8.19
N ILE A 9 5.76 -4.71 9.51
CA ILE A 9 6.34 -3.70 10.40
C ILE A 9 7.86 -3.84 10.37
N ILE A 10 8.56 -2.80 9.91
CA ILE A 10 10.03 -2.70 9.95
C ILE A 10 10.46 -2.08 11.28
N ILE A 11 9.82 -0.97 11.65
CA ILE A 11 10.03 -0.27 12.93
C ILE A 11 8.65 -0.09 13.56
N PRO A 12 8.43 -0.59 14.80
CA PRO A 12 7.15 -0.41 15.48
C PRO A 12 6.87 1.07 15.73
N ALA A 13 5.59 1.44 15.64
CA ALA A 13 5.13 2.74 16.08
C ALA A 13 4.96 2.76 17.61
N TYR A 14 5.21 3.91 18.22
CA TYR A 14 4.98 4.18 19.64
C TYR A 14 4.13 5.45 19.78
N GLU A 15 3.60 5.73 20.98
CA GLU A 15 2.70 6.88 21.22
C GLU A 15 3.24 8.21 20.66
N ASN A 16 4.55 8.43 20.76
CA ASN A 16 5.21 9.68 20.36
C ASN A 16 6.15 9.52 19.16
N GLN A 17 6.13 8.38 18.47
CA GLN A 17 7.06 8.11 17.35
C GLN A 17 6.39 7.29 16.25
N PRO A 18 6.38 7.77 15.00
CA PRO A 18 5.87 6.98 13.89
C PRO A 18 6.76 5.75 13.66
N GLY A 19 6.12 4.64 13.30
CA GLY A 19 6.81 3.45 12.83
C GLY A 19 7.21 3.54 11.36
N LEU A 20 7.81 2.47 10.89
CA LEU A 20 8.13 2.24 9.48
C LEU A 20 7.58 0.88 9.09
N GLY A 21 6.92 0.79 7.95
CA GLY A 21 6.39 -0.47 7.46
C GLY A 21 6.26 -0.53 5.95
N ASP A 22 6.41 -1.73 5.43
CA ASP A 22 6.20 -2.03 4.02
C ASP A 22 4.74 -2.36 3.77
N PHE A 23 4.16 -1.72 2.75
CA PHE A 23 2.85 -2.09 2.22
C PHE A 23 3.02 -3.07 1.07
N VAL A 24 2.63 -4.33 1.29
CA VAL A 24 2.65 -5.37 0.27
C VAL A 24 1.27 -5.43 -0.40
N PHE A 25 1.22 -5.06 -1.68
CA PHE A 25 -0.02 -5.05 -2.46
C PHE A 25 -0.29 -6.44 -3.04
N SER A 26 -1.48 -6.98 -2.78
CA SER A 26 -1.85 -8.31 -3.26
C SER A 26 -2.58 -8.28 -4.60
N ASP A 27 -2.66 -9.42 -5.27
CA ASP A 27 -3.50 -9.65 -6.45
C ASP A 27 -4.98 -9.94 -6.10
N TRP A 28 -5.33 -9.82 -4.82
CA TRP A 28 -6.69 -10.06 -4.32
C TRP A 28 -7.57 -8.84 -4.53
N PHE A 29 -8.85 -9.08 -4.72
CA PHE A 29 -9.86 -8.04 -4.80
C PHE A 29 -11.10 -8.46 -4.00
N SER A 30 -11.90 -7.46 -3.66
CA SER A 30 -13.19 -7.59 -2.99
C SER A 30 -14.17 -6.70 -3.75
N ILE A 31 -15.39 -7.18 -3.95
CA ILE A 31 -16.51 -6.42 -4.50
C ILE A 31 -17.70 -6.61 -3.57
N PHE A 32 -18.54 -5.59 -3.44
CA PHE A 32 -19.78 -5.66 -2.64
C PHE A 32 -19.60 -6.23 -1.22
N ASP A 33 -18.53 -5.83 -0.53
CA ASP A 33 -18.17 -6.28 0.83
C ASP A 33 -18.05 -7.81 1.01
N TRP A 34 -17.85 -8.56 -0.08
CA TRP A 34 -17.70 -10.02 -0.06
C TRP A 34 -16.48 -10.50 0.73
N GLY A 35 -15.45 -9.66 0.83
CA GLY A 35 -14.12 -10.07 1.30
C GLY A 35 -13.28 -10.60 0.15
N LYS A 36 -12.32 -11.48 0.45
CA LYS A 36 -11.40 -12.00 -0.56
C LYS A 36 -12.13 -12.85 -1.59
N MET A 37 -12.11 -12.44 -2.86
CA MET A 37 -12.65 -13.21 -3.97
C MET A 37 -11.81 -14.48 -4.24
N PRO A 38 -12.42 -15.56 -4.78
CA PRO A 38 -11.72 -16.82 -5.05
C PRO A 38 -10.72 -16.72 -6.21
N ASN A 39 -10.93 -15.78 -7.12
CA ASN A 39 -10.05 -15.52 -8.25
C ASN A 39 -9.01 -14.44 -7.92
N TYR A 40 -7.90 -14.46 -8.67
CA TYR A 40 -6.87 -13.44 -8.64
C TYR A 40 -6.91 -12.61 -9.91
N ILE A 41 -6.56 -11.33 -9.80
CA ILE A 41 -6.25 -10.49 -10.96
C ILE A 41 -4.73 -10.42 -11.04
N VAL A 42 -4.16 -11.17 -11.97
CA VAL A 42 -2.70 -11.30 -12.15
C VAL A 42 -2.04 -9.93 -12.29
N ASN A 43 -0.98 -9.70 -11.53
CA ASN A 43 -0.19 -8.46 -11.49
C ASN A 43 -0.92 -7.22 -10.97
N LYS A 44 -2.15 -7.34 -10.43
CA LYS A 44 -2.87 -6.18 -9.88
C LYS A 44 -2.06 -5.51 -8.77
N GLY A 45 -1.53 -6.28 -7.83
CA GLY A 45 -0.76 -5.76 -6.71
C GLY A 45 0.44 -4.93 -7.18
N ARG A 46 1.21 -5.48 -8.12
CA ARG A 46 2.35 -4.79 -8.75
C ARG A 46 1.93 -3.51 -9.47
N SER A 47 0.89 -3.56 -10.30
CA SER A 47 0.38 -2.39 -11.02
C SER A 47 -0.09 -1.30 -10.06
N LEU A 48 -0.78 -1.67 -8.98
CA LEU A 48 -1.23 -0.74 -7.95
C LEU A 48 -0.05 -0.12 -7.18
N ALA A 49 0.98 -0.90 -6.85
CA ALA A 49 2.16 -0.40 -6.15
C ALA A 49 2.91 0.65 -6.98
N VAL A 50 3.14 0.37 -8.27
CA VAL A 50 3.80 1.31 -9.20
C VAL A 50 2.96 2.57 -9.40
N MET A 51 1.66 2.41 -9.61
CA MET A 51 0.75 3.56 -9.74
C MET A 51 0.70 4.40 -8.45
N ALA A 52 0.68 3.77 -7.28
CA ALA A 52 0.69 4.48 -6.01
C ALA A 52 1.99 5.29 -5.85
N ALA A 53 3.16 4.65 -6.07
CA ALA A 53 4.46 5.30 -6.02
C ALA A 53 4.53 6.53 -6.94
N TYR A 54 4.15 6.36 -8.22
CA TYR A 54 4.11 7.46 -9.18
C TYR A 54 3.25 8.64 -8.70
N ASN A 55 2.06 8.37 -8.16
CA ASN A 55 1.18 9.44 -7.68
C ASN A 55 1.74 10.11 -6.42
N PHE A 56 2.34 9.35 -5.48
CA PHE A 56 2.96 9.93 -4.30
C PHE A 56 4.16 10.80 -4.64
N GLU A 57 5.03 10.37 -5.55
CA GLU A 57 6.15 11.17 -6.06
C GLU A 57 5.64 12.48 -6.71
N LYS A 58 4.52 12.43 -7.45
CA LYS A 58 3.90 13.64 -8.01
C LYS A 58 3.32 14.58 -6.94
N LEU A 59 2.80 14.04 -5.84
CA LEU A 59 2.33 14.86 -4.71
C LEU A 59 3.51 15.52 -4.00
N GLU A 60 4.63 14.82 -3.87
CA GLU A 60 5.87 15.36 -3.30
C GLU A 60 6.47 16.47 -4.18
N ASP A 61 6.45 16.32 -5.51
CA ASP A 61 6.80 17.39 -6.47
C ASP A 61 5.96 18.66 -6.24
N MET A 62 4.71 18.50 -5.78
CA MET A 62 3.79 19.59 -5.45
C MET A 62 3.91 20.07 -3.98
N ASN A 63 4.92 19.61 -3.23
CA ASN A 63 5.13 19.88 -1.81
C ASN A 63 3.96 19.43 -0.90
N ILE A 64 3.20 18.42 -1.32
CA ILE A 64 2.14 17.81 -0.51
C ILE A 64 2.77 16.67 0.29
N ARG A 65 2.75 16.79 1.62
CA ARG A 65 3.30 15.76 2.52
C ARG A 65 2.50 14.47 2.44
N THR A 66 3.21 13.34 2.34
CA THR A 66 2.62 12.00 2.27
C THR A 66 3.27 11.09 3.31
N HIS A 67 2.77 9.86 3.45
CA HIS A 67 3.39 8.81 4.27
C HIS A 67 4.32 7.90 3.45
N TYR A 68 4.39 8.12 2.14
CA TYR A 68 5.24 7.34 1.25
C TYR A 68 6.71 7.70 1.46
N ILE A 69 7.59 6.73 1.23
CA ILE A 69 9.05 6.90 1.36
C ILE A 69 9.73 6.48 0.06
N SER A 70 9.46 5.25 -0.40
CA SER A 70 10.01 4.73 -1.65
C SER A 70 9.27 3.46 -2.09
N LEU A 71 9.53 3.03 -3.33
CA LEU A 71 9.12 1.73 -3.88
C LEU A 71 10.37 0.85 -3.98
N THR A 72 10.28 -0.40 -3.51
CA THR A 72 11.38 -1.39 -3.54
C THR A 72 10.95 -2.64 -4.30
#